data_AF-A0A9D1FVW0-F1
#
_entry.id   AF-A0A9D1FVW0-F1
#
_cell.length_a   1.000
_cell.length_b   1.000
_cell.length_c   1.000
_cell.angle_alpha   90.00
_cell.angle_beta   90.00
_cell.angle_gamma   90.00
#
_symmetry.space_group_name_H-M   'P 1'
#
loop_
_entity.id
_entity.type
_entity.pdbx_description
1 polymer ?
#
loop_
_entity_poly.entity_id
_entity_poly.type
_entity_poly.pdbx_seq_one_letter_code
_entity_poly.pdbx_strand_id
1 'polypeptide(L)'
;MTAQNDTFVKSVPDISFTAIRSAGDFRSLVNQRKIHCIYCGRPLLSNKIAARLKANGVFSGPIKNFAQEMFNYIEYLHPSEKEALKKITLMAFDYPNIRLSEAIKKLYPKANEELLKEQKPIFKELSGLANQMPHGWKTKYQKLLKITRNRLEEKEYIPEEFSGKEFAYKIYRISDTVKDEYMASRIIKLTEPLTHPIFKNPKEPLTEKFIDKILRLTEIRDTNKNEVTKSDLQLFLIGQIRKYAEILNRKDIINFCDIGIATIEKKPVKIKFSNKAFRYDLNEALEGMPDDALREKISSIVKRLPDSRTSVNAFITKHELAASDAIGYDLLRPSIVTIEHMHPKSQNGANELWNYALSCERDNNNRSDSYMKDFINAFPKENQQRYFNEIFEEVFKGNIPKETAQRMLKVFFNESGRQFESPKLKSKPKKNYY
;
A
#
# COMPACT_ATOMS: atom_id res chain seq x y z
N MET A 1 -54.14 -13.13 54.25
CA MET A 1 -53.49 -11.91 53.70
C MET A 1 -52.07 -12.30 53.34
N THR A 2 -51.94 -12.96 52.18
CA THR A 2 -51.34 -12.45 50.92
C THR A 2 -49.81 -12.53 50.92
N ALA A 3 -49.33 -13.64 50.36
CA ALA A 3 -47.95 -13.88 50.00
C ALA A 3 -47.51 -12.92 48.88
N GLN A 4 -46.31 -12.34 49.03
CA GLN A 4 -45.59 -11.65 47.96
C GLN A 4 -45.03 -12.71 47.01
N ASN A 5 -45.53 -12.74 45.78
CA ASN A 5 -44.86 -13.41 44.67
C ASN A 5 -43.91 -12.41 44.01
N ASP A 6 -42.62 -12.55 44.30
CA ASP A 6 -41.54 -11.95 43.51
C ASP A 6 -41.64 -12.45 42.07
N THR A 7 -41.97 -11.54 41.16
CA THR A 7 -41.99 -11.87 39.73
C THR A 7 -40.60 -11.57 39.18
N PHE A 8 -39.79 -12.61 38.99
CA PHE A 8 -38.57 -12.53 38.19
C PHE A 8 -38.94 -12.16 36.74
N VAL A 9 -38.89 -10.87 36.42
CA VAL A 9 -38.87 -10.43 35.02
C VAL A 9 -37.48 -10.79 34.50
N LYS A 10 -37.38 -11.90 33.76
CA LYS A 10 -36.23 -12.15 32.88
C LYS A 10 -36.13 -10.93 31.96
N SER A 11 -35.14 -10.07 32.18
CA SER A 11 -34.72 -9.10 31.19
C SER A 11 -34.32 -9.88 29.95
N VAL A 12 -35.19 -9.83 28.94
CA VAL A 12 -34.84 -10.29 27.60
C VAL A 12 -33.61 -9.46 27.21
N PRO A 13 -32.48 -10.08 26.83
CA PRO A 13 -31.33 -9.32 26.38
C PRO A 13 -31.77 -8.48 25.19
N ASP A 14 -31.59 -7.18 25.30
CA ASP A 14 -31.92 -6.20 24.27
C ASP A 14 -31.07 -6.53 23.02
N ILE A 15 -31.67 -7.23 22.05
CA ILE A 15 -31.02 -7.53 20.78
C ILE A 15 -30.98 -6.20 20.02
N SER A 16 -29.89 -5.46 20.20
CA SER A 16 -29.59 -4.27 19.42
C SER A 16 -29.43 -4.65 17.94
N PHE A 17 -30.53 -4.52 17.18
CA PHE A 17 -30.55 -4.64 15.72
C PHE A 17 -29.86 -3.41 15.10
N THR A 18 -28.54 -3.44 14.97
CA THR A 18 -27.83 -2.45 14.16
C THR A 18 -27.87 -2.89 12.69
N ALA A 19 -28.95 -2.51 11.99
CA ALA A 19 -29.03 -2.66 10.55
C ALA A 19 -27.80 -2.02 9.87
N ILE A 20 -27.23 -2.70 8.87
CA ILE A 20 -26.07 -2.19 8.11
C ILE A 20 -26.57 -1.08 7.18
N ARG A 21 -26.19 0.16 7.46
CA ARG A 21 -26.69 1.35 6.74
C ARG A 21 -25.60 2.07 5.93
N SER A 22 -24.34 1.77 6.18
CA SER A 22 -23.20 2.43 5.53
C SER A 22 -22.13 1.44 5.05
N ALA A 23 -21.23 1.94 4.19
CA ALA A 23 -20.01 1.23 3.82
C ALA A 23 -19.15 0.86 5.06
N GLY A 24 -19.14 1.74 6.07
CA GLY A 24 -18.40 1.53 7.31
C GLY A 24 -18.96 0.38 8.15
N ASP A 25 -20.28 0.30 8.25
CA ASP A 25 -20.99 -0.80 8.94
C ASP A 25 -20.75 -2.12 8.20
N PHE A 26 -20.84 -2.09 6.87
CA PHE A 26 -20.62 -3.28 6.05
C PHE A 26 -19.20 -3.81 6.19
N ARG A 27 -18.20 -2.92 6.12
CA ARG A 27 -16.80 -3.26 6.40
C ARG A 27 -16.62 -3.83 7.81
N SER A 28 -17.42 -3.37 8.78
CA SER A 28 -17.30 -3.78 10.18
C SER A 28 -17.85 -5.19 10.47
N LEU A 29 -18.52 -5.84 9.51
CA LEU A 29 -18.95 -7.24 9.61
C LEU A 29 -17.80 -8.18 9.97
N VAL A 30 -16.60 -7.91 9.44
CA VAL A 30 -15.41 -8.74 9.71
C VAL A 30 -14.98 -8.74 11.18
N ASN A 31 -15.48 -7.80 11.99
CA ASN A 31 -15.22 -7.77 13.44
C ASN A 31 -16.09 -8.77 14.21
N GLN A 32 -17.25 -9.13 13.66
CA GLN A 32 -18.25 -9.95 14.33
C GLN A 32 -18.18 -11.41 13.89
N ARG A 33 -17.69 -11.65 12.66
CA ARG A 33 -17.59 -12.98 12.07
C ARG A 33 -16.53 -13.03 10.98
N LYS A 34 -16.16 -14.25 10.61
CA LYS A 34 -15.27 -14.52 9.48
C LYS A 34 -16.04 -14.29 8.17
N ILE A 35 -15.59 -13.29 7.40
CA ILE A 35 -16.02 -13.04 6.02
C ILE A 35 -14.81 -13.22 5.11
N HIS A 36 -15.01 -13.79 3.93
CA HIS A 36 -13.93 -14.02 2.96
C HIS A 36 -13.90 -12.96 1.87
N CYS A 37 -12.73 -12.73 1.28
CA CYS A 37 -12.58 -11.87 0.12
C CYS A 37 -13.41 -12.42 -1.03
N ILE A 38 -14.21 -11.56 -1.68
CA ILE A 38 -14.99 -11.94 -2.87
C ILE A 38 -14.12 -12.53 -3.99
N TYR A 39 -12.84 -12.15 -4.10
CA TYR A 39 -11.92 -12.63 -5.12
C TYR A 39 -11.12 -13.86 -4.67
N CYS A 40 -10.09 -13.68 -3.84
CA CYS A 40 -9.20 -14.79 -3.48
C CYS A 40 -9.78 -15.80 -2.48
N GLY A 41 -10.96 -15.55 -1.91
CA GLY A 41 -11.60 -16.46 -0.95
C GLY A 41 -10.86 -16.58 0.39
N ARG A 42 -9.85 -15.74 0.66
CA ARG A 42 -9.15 -15.71 1.96
C ARG A 42 -9.96 -14.96 3.01
N PRO A 43 -9.85 -15.33 4.29
CA PRO A 43 -10.49 -14.58 5.37
C PRO A 43 -10.00 -13.13 5.39
N LEU A 44 -10.93 -12.19 5.61
CA LEU A 44 -10.64 -10.76 5.68
C LEU A 44 -10.25 -10.35 7.08
N LEU A 45 -9.20 -9.55 7.20
CA LEU A 45 -8.71 -9.04 8.48
C LEU A 45 -9.30 -7.67 8.79
N SER A 46 -9.71 -7.44 10.04
CA SER A 46 -10.09 -6.10 10.47
C SER A 46 -8.87 -5.19 10.65
N ASN A 47 -9.00 -3.93 10.21
CA ASN A 47 -7.99 -2.90 10.54
C ASN A 47 -7.88 -2.66 12.06
N LYS A 48 -8.94 -2.95 12.85
CA LYS A 48 -8.89 -2.85 14.31
C LYS A 48 -7.89 -3.84 14.92
N ILE A 49 -7.70 -5.00 14.30
CA ILE A 49 -6.70 -5.99 14.74
C ILE A 49 -5.29 -5.41 14.56
N ALA A 50 -4.98 -4.88 13.37
CA ALA A 50 -3.68 -4.29 13.10
C ALA A 50 -3.39 -3.10 14.03
N ALA A 51 -4.39 -2.23 14.26
CA ALA A 51 -4.28 -1.11 15.20
C ALA A 51 -4.03 -1.58 16.65
N ARG A 52 -4.74 -2.62 17.10
CA ARG A 52 -4.56 -3.22 18.43
C ARG A 52 -3.16 -3.82 18.60
N LEU A 53 -2.68 -4.59 17.62
CA LEU A 53 -1.35 -5.20 17.66
C LEU A 53 -0.25 -4.13 17.74
N LYS A 54 -0.40 -3.03 16.98
CA LYS A 54 0.48 -1.87 17.08
C LYS A 54 0.43 -1.21 18.47
N ALA A 55 -0.78 -0.94 18.98
CA ALA A 55 -0.99 -0.30 20.28
C ALA A 55 -0.44 -1.13 21.45
N ASN A 56 -0.58 -2.45 21.37
CA ASN A 56 -0.05 -3.40 22.36
C ASN A 56 1.46 -3.64 22.22
N GLY A 57 2.14 -2.94 21.31
CA GLY A 57 3.59 -3.03 21.12
C GLY A 57 4.06 -4.34 20.48
N VAL A 58 3.17 -5.15 19.91
CA VAL A 58 3.52 -6.44 19.27
C VAL A 58 4.51 -6.24 18.13
N PHE A 59 4.31 -5.20 17.32
CA PHE A 59 5.20 -4.90 16.20
C PHE A 59 6.53 -4.28 16.65
N SER A 60 6.51 -3.40 17.65
CA SER A 60 7.71 -2.72 18.14
C SER A 60 8.56 -3.55 19.12
N GLY A 61 8.00 -4.64 19.67
CA GLY A 61 8.63 -5.49 20.67
C GLY A 61 9.56 -6.58 20.10
N PRO A 62 9.95 -7.55 20.95
CA PRO A 62 10.75 -8.71 20.55
C PRO A 62 10.07 -9.57 19.48
N ILE A 63 10.85 -10.09 18.52
CA ILE A 63 10.32 -10.95 17.45
C ILE A 63 9.74 -12.27 17.98
N LYS A 64 10.15 -12.75 19.16
CA LYS A 64 9.52 -13.89 19.82
C LYS A 64 8.04 -13.64 20.10
N ASN A 65 7.72 -12.50 20.70
CA ASN A 65 6.34 -12.13 21.04
C ASN A 65 5.53 -11.87 19.76
N PHE A 66 6.15 -11.21 18.77
CA PHE A 66 5.56 -11.04 17.46
C PHE A 66 5.19 -12.39 16.82
N ALA A 67 6.13 -13.34 16.77
CA ALA A 67 5.92 -14.64 16.14
C ALA A 67 4.80 -15.44 16.82
N GLN A 68 4.74 -15.40 18.16
CA GLN A 68 3.68 -16.04 18.94
C GLN A 68 2.30 -15.45 18.63
N GLU A 69 2.18 -14.12 18.65
CA GLU A 69 0.89 -13.44 18.43
C GLU A 69 0.44 -13.55 16.96
N MET A 70 1.38 -13.43 16.02
CA MET A 70 1.08 -13.43 14.60
C MET A 70 0.66 -14.79 14.04
N PHE A 71 0.97 -15.88 14.74
CA PHE A 71 0.53 -17.23 14.37
C PHE A 71 -1.00 -17.32 14.28
N ASN A 72 -1.72 -16.59 15.13
CA ASN A 72 -3.18 -16.52 15.14
C ASN A 72 -3.78 -15.94 13.85
N TYR A 73 -2.99 -15.21 13.06
CA TYR A 73 -3.45 -14.56 11.83
C TYR A 73 -2.89 -15.22 10.56
N ILE A 74 -2.19 -16.35 10.67
CA ILE A 74 -1.51 -16.98 9.53
C ILE A 74 -2.48 -17.29 8.39
N GLU A 75 -3.72 -17.71 8.67
CA GLU A 75 -4.68 -18.07 7.64
C GLU A 75 -5.14 -16.90 6.76
N TYR A 76 -5.11 -15.68 7.30
CA TYR A 76 -5.49 -14.44 6.61
C TYR A 76 -4.44 -14.04 5.58
N LEU A 77 -3.16 -14.29 5.90
CA LEU A 77 -2.02 -13.83 5.11
C LEU A 77 -1.98 -14.44 3.69
N HIS A 78 -1.55 -13.63 2.73
CA HIS A 78 -1.23 -14.10 1.38
C HIS A 78 0.13 -14.84 1.35
N PRO A 79 0.45 -15.59 0.28
CA PRO A 79 1.62 -16.47 0.27
C PRO A 79 2.96 -15.80 0.60
N SER A 80 3.21 -14.62 0.04
CA SER A 80 4.43 -13.82 0.29
C SER A 80 4.57 -13.42 1.77
N GLU A 81 3.48 -12.96 2.37
CA GLU A 81 3.43 -12.52 3.77
C GLU A 81 3.51 -13.72 4.72
N LYS A 82 2.91 -14.86 4.37
CA LYS A 82 3.09 -16.14 5.09
C LYS A 82 4.54 -16.57 5.12
N GLU A 83 5.22 -16.49 3.97
CA GLU A 83 6.63 -16.86 3.89
C GLU A 83 7.52 -15.89 4.68
N ALA A 84 7.23 -14.59 4.62
CA ALA A 84 7.92 -13.59 5.44
C ALA A 84 7.74 -13.88 6.94
N LEU A 85 6.50 -14.15 7.38
CA LEU A 85 6.21 -14.56 8.76
C LEU A 85 7.01 -15.81 9.14
N LYS A 86 7.02 -16.84 8.29
CA LYS A 86 7.78 -18.08 8.53
C LYS A 86 9.27 -17.80 8.73
N LYS A 87 9.90 -16.98 7.87
CA LYS A 87 11.32 -16.61 8.01
C LYS A 87 11.58 -15.88 9.33
N ILE A 88 10.70 -14.94 9.72
CA ILE A 88 10.80 -14.21 10.99
C ILE A 88 10.61 -15.15 12.19
N THR A 89 9.63 -16.06 12.14
CA THR A 89 9.40 -17.06 13.20
C THR A 89 10.61 -17.98 13.37
N LEU A 90 11.24 -18.41 12.27
CA LEU A 90 12.48 -19.21 12.34
C LEU A 90 13.61 -18.41 13.00
N MET A 91 13.77 -17.12 12.66
CA MET A 91 14.76 -16.27 13.32
C MET A 91 14.51 -16.07 14.82
N ALA A 92 13.26 -16.18 15.28
CA ALA A 92 12.94 -15.99 16.69
C ALA A 92 13.50 -17.09 17.59
N PHE A 93 13.88 -18.25 17.04
CA PHE A 93 14.59 -19.29 17.80
C PHE A 93 16.02 -18.87 18.13
N ASP A 94 16.73 -18.29 17.17
CA ASP A 94 18.14 -17.90 17.32
C ASP A 94 18.29 -16.51 17.95
N TYR A 95 17.34 -15.60 17.69
CA TYR A 95 17.40 -14.20 18.07
C TYR A 95 16.07 -13.70 18.69
N PRO A 96 15.59 -14.29 19.80
CA PRO A 96 14.24 -14.01 20.31
C PRO A 96 13.96 -12.54 20.68
N ASN A 97 15.01 -11.82 21.08
CA ASN A 97 14.90 -10.49 21.68
C ASN A 97 15.13 -9.33 20.70
N ILE A 98 15.53 -9.60 19.45
CA ILE A 98 15.68 -8.54 18.45
C ILE A 98 14.30 -8.04 18.02
N ARG A 99 14.24 -6.85 17.42
CA ARG A 99 13.03 -6.27 16.84
C ARG A 99 12.86 -6.67 15.37
N LEU A 100 11.66 -6.47 14.81
CA LEU A 100 11.39 -6.77 13.39
C LEU A 100 12.35 -6.05 12.42
N SER A 101 12.66 -4.78 12.66
CA SER A 101 13.60 -4.04 11.81
C SER A 101 15.00 -4.66 11.79
N GLU A 102 15.47 -5.18 12.93
CA GLU A 102 16.75 -5.88 13.03
C GLU A 102 16.70 -7.25 12.36
N ALA A 103 15.59 -7.97 12.49
CA ALA A 103 15.37 -9.24 11.81
C ALA A 103 15.39 -9.07 10.28
N ILE A 104 14.65 -8.09 9.76
CA ILE A 104 14.65 -7.75 8.32
C ILE A 104 16.04 -7.35 7.86
N LYS A 105 16.77 -6.53 8.62
CA LYS A 105 18.15 -6.15 8.30
C LYS A 105 19.10 -7.35 8.21
N LYS A 106 18.93 -8.36 9.06
CA LYS A 106 19.71 -9.61 9.00
C LYS A 106 19.33 -10.49 7.81
N LEU A 107 18.05 -10.54 7.42
CA LEU A 107 17.59 -11.29 6.25
C LEU A 107 17.96 -10.62 4.92
N TYR A 108 18.15 -9.30 4.95
CA TYR A 108 18.35 -8.47 3.78
C TYR A 108 19.42 -8.96 2.80
N PRO A 109 20.66 -9.29 3.21
CA PRO A 109 21.73 -9.58 2.24
C PRO A 109 21.36 -10.76 1.32
N LYS A 110 20.86 -11.86 1.92
CA LYS A 110 20.43 -13.04 1.16
C LYS A 110 19.17 -12.76 0.34
N ALA A 111 18.19 -12.06 0.91
CA ALA A 111 16.97 -11.71 0.19
C ALA A 111 17.28 -10.85 -1.05
N ASN A 112 18.18 -9.87 -0.92
CA ASN A 112 18.58 -9.02 -2.04
C ASN A 112 19.33 -9.79 -3.13
N GLU A 113 20.22 -10.71 -2.75
CA GLU A 113 20.91 -11.59 -3.69
C GLU A 113 19.94 -12.46 -4.51
N GLU A 114 18.98 -13.10 -3.85
CA GLU A 114 17.96 -13.92 -4.51
C GLU A 114 17.03 -13.08 -5.38
N LEU A 115 16.61 -11.90 -4.91
CA LEU A 115 15.81 -10.98 -5.70
C LEU A 115 16.54 -10.53 -6.98
N LEU A 116 17.85 -10.29 -6.89
CA LEU A 116 18.68 -9.97 -8.04
C LEU A 116 18.74 -11.11 -9.05
N LYS A 117 18.79 -12.37 -8.59
CA LYS A 117 18.73 -13.55 -9.48
C LYS A 117 17.39 -13.61 -10.22
N GLU A 118 16.28 -13.29 -9.55
CA GLU A 118 14.94 -13.20 -10.16
C GLU A 118 14.84 -12.07 -11.21
N GLN A 119 15.45 -10.90 -10.93
CA GLN A 119 15.33 -9.69 -11.76
C GLN A 119 16.26 -9.68 -12.98
N LYS A 120 17.49 -10.19 -12.85
CA LYS A 120 18.50 -10.20 -13.93
C LYS A 120 18.00 -10.73 -15.28
N PRO A 121 17.33 -11.90 -15.40
CA PRO A 121 16.87 -12.41 -16.68
C PRO A 121 15.84 -11.48 -17.35
N ILE A 122 14.97 -10.84 -16.55
CA ILE A 122 13.97 -9.89 -17.06
C ILE A 122 14.67 -8.67 -17.65
N PHE A 123 15.65 -8.11 -16.94
CA PHE A 123 16.41 -6.95 -17.44
C PHE A 123 17.32 -7.28 -18.62
N LYS A 124 17.79 -8.52 -18.74
CA LYS A 124 18.52 -8.99 -19.93
C LYS A 124 17.61 -8.97 -21.16
N GLU A 125 16.37 -9.44 -21.02
CA GLU A 125 15.38 -9.42 -22.10
C GLU A 125 15.00 -7.98 -22.50
N LEU A 126 14.74 -7.11 -21.52
CA LEU A 126 14.51 -5.68 -21.76
C LEU A 126 15.67 -5.01 -22.50
N SER A 127 16.92 -5.30 -22.08
CA SER A 127 18.11 -4.77 -22.75
C SER A 127 18.20 -5.20 -24.23
N GLY A 128 17.74 -6.40 -24.56
CA GLY A 128 17.72 -6.91 -25.94
C GLY A 128 16.76 -6.16 -26.87
N LEU A 129 15.73 -5.50 -26.33
CA LEU A 129 14.74 -4.75 -27.11
C LEU A 129 15.23 -3.35 -27.53
N ALA A 130 16.30 -2.84 -26.92
CA ALA A 130 16.81 -1.49 -27.21
C ALA A 130 17.18 -1.29 -28.68
N ASN A 131 17.61 -2.34 -29.38
CA ASN A 131 17.99 -2.25 -30.80
C ASN A 131 16.80 -2.18 -31.75
N GLN A 132 15.59 -2.49 -31.28
CA GLN A 132 14.35 -2.40 -32.06
C GLN A 132 13.73 -1.00 -31.97
N MET A 133 14.24 -0.13 -31.10
CA MET A 133 13.70 1.20 -30.86
C MET A 133 14.20 2.23 -31.88
N PRO A 134 13.37 3.21 -32.26
CA PRO A 134 13.85 4.35 -33.04
C PRO A 134 14.86 5.19 -32.23
N HIS A 135 15.77 5.89 -32.93
CA HIS A 135 16.99 6.46 -32.35
C HIS A 135 16.76 7.32 -31.08
N GLY A 136 15.77 8.22 -31.10
CA GLY A 136 15.46 9.09 -29.96
C GLY A 136 15.07 8.34 -28.68
N TRP A 137 14.23 7.31 -28.81
CA TRP A 137 13.78 6.49 -27.69
C TRP A 137 14.86 5.50 -27.25
N LYS A 138 15.65 4.97 -28.19
CA LYS A 138 16.78 4.08 -27.89
C LYS A 138 17.73 4.71 -26.87
N THR A 139 18.11 5.97 -27.06
CA THR A 139 19.03 6.68 -26.14
C THR A 139 18.43 6.84 -24.74
N LYS A 140 17.17 7.32 -24.65
CA LYS A 140 16.46 7.46 -23.37
C LYS A 140 16.33 6.12 -22.64
N TYR A 141 15.94 5.08 -23.37
CA TYR A 141 15.75 3.74 -22.84
C TYR A 141 17.05 3.10 -22.34
N GLN A 142 18.13 3.19 -23.11
CA GLN A 142 19.44 2.68 -22.71
C GLN A 142 19.98 3.39 -21.46
N LYS A 143 19.78 4.71 -21.38
CA LYS A 143 20.13 5.51 -20.20
C LYS A 143 19.36 5.05 -18.97
N LEU A 144 18.04 4.85 -19.09
CA LEU A 144 17.21 4.30 -18.02
C LEU A 144 17.70 2.91 -17.58
N LEU A 145 17.99 2.01 -18.51
CA LEU A 145 18.48 0.67 -18.18
C LEU A 145 19.86 0.69 -17.50
N LYS A 146 20.74 1.62 -17.87
CA LYS A 146 22.03 1.83 -17.20
C LYS A 146 21.83 2.27 -15.75
N ILE A 147 21.01 3.29 -15.52
CA ILE A 147 20.67 3.76 -14.16
C ILE A 147 20.02 2.64 -13.36
N THR A 148 19.11 1.88 -13.98
CA THR A 148 18.43 0.74 -13.35
C THR A 148 19.41 -0.35 -12.93
N ARG A 149 20.41 -0.66 -13.77
CA ARG A 149 21.48 -1.61 -13.41
C ARG A 149 22.25 -1.14 -12.18
N ASN A 150 22.61 0.14 -12.11
CA ASN A 150 23.27 0.69 -10.92
C ASN A 150 22.40 0.57 -9.68
N ARG A 151 21.08 0.84 -9.80
CA ARG A 151 20.11 0.72 -8.71
C ARG A 151 19.89 -0.72 -8.24
N LEU A 152 19.94 -1.69 -9.16
CA LEU A 152 19.85 -3.13 -8.87
C LEU A 152 21.11 -3.62 -8.16
N GLU A 153 22.27 -3.35 -8.75
CA GLU A 153 23.58 -3.78 -8.25
C GLU A 153 24.08 -2.92 -7.09
N GLU A 154 23.26 -1.97 -6.61
CA GLU A 154 23.56 -1.15 -5.45
C GLU A 154 24.86 -0.33 -5.60
N LYS A 155 25.17 0.04 -6.85
CA LYS A 155 26.34 0.84 -7.23
C LYS A 155 26.03 2.33 -7.12
N GLU A 156 27.03 3.08 -6.68
CA GLU A 156 26.94 4.54 -6.62
C GLU A 156 26.88 5.15 -8.03
N TYR A 157 26.08 6.19 -8.17
CA TYR A 157 26.02 7.03 -9.37
C TYR A 157 25.58 8.44 -9.01
N ILE A 158 25.86 9.40 -9.88
CA ILE A 158 25.40 10.79 -9.72
C ILE A 158 24.02 10.89 -10.41
N PRO A 159 22.92 11.15 -9.67
CA PRO A 159 21.62 11.38 -10.27
C PRO A 159 21.63 12.72 -10.99
N GLU A 160 20.85 12.83 -12.06
CA GLU A 160 20.88 14.03 -12.90
C GLU A 160 20.22 15.23 -12.24
N GLU A 161 19.12 14.98 -11.54
CA GLU A 161 18.30 16.02 -10.92
C GLU A 161 17.72 15.57 -9.58
N PHE A 162 17.56 16.52 -8.68
CA PHE A 162 16.78 16.36 -7.47
C PHE A 162 15.30 16.69 -7.73
N SER A 163 14.40 15.73 -7.51
CA SER A 163 12.96 15.93 -7.62
C SER A 163 12.33 16.24 -6.25
N GLY A 164 12.09 17.52 -5.98
CA GLY A 164 11.41 17.93 -4.74
C GLY A 164 10.00 17.35 -4.57
N LYS A 165 9.29 17.10 -5.68
CA LYS A 165 7.98 16.41 -5.67
C LYS A 165 8.09 14.95 -5.23
N GLU A 166 9.06 14.21 -5.79
CA GLU A 166 9.29 12.82 -5.39
C GLU A 166 9.78 12.73 -3.94
N PHE A 167 10.63 13.68 -3.54
CA PHE A 167 11.10 13.80 -2.17
C PHE A 167 9.95 14.03 -1.18
N ALA A 168 9.11 15.04 -1.42
CA ALA A 168 7.96 15.33 -0.58
C ALA A 168 6.98 14.14 -0.48
N TYR A 169 6.68 13.48 -1.61
CA TYR A 169 5.83 12.30 -1.64
C TYR A 169 6.39 11.16 -0.78
N LYS A 170 7.68 10.85 -0.90
CA LYS A 170 8.31 9.77 -0.13
C LYS A 170 8.37 10.11 1.36
N ILE A 171 8.75 11.35 1.72
CA ILE A 171 8.72 11.80 3.12
C ILE A 171 7.31 11.68 3.70
N TYR A 172 6.28 12.18 3.01
CA TYR A 172 4.89 12.06 3.46
C TYR A 172 4.51 10.60 3.77
N ARG A 173 4.84 9.67 2.86
CA ARG A 173 4.56 8.23 3.03
C ARG A 173 5.32 7.60 4.21
N ILE A 174 6.55 8.02 4.47
CA ILE A 174 7.38 7.50 5.56
C ILE A 174 6.95 8.11 6.91
N SER A 175 6.53 9.38 6.91
CA SER A 175 6.06 10.11 8.08
C SER A 175 4.74 9.59 8.65
N ASP A 176 3.91 8.92 7.84
CA ASP A 176 2.66 8.25 8.26
C ASP A 176 2.87 7.19 9.35
N THR A 177 4.11 6.70 9.52
CA THR A 177 4.47 5.71 10.54
C THR A 177 5.17 6.31 11.77
N VAL A 178 5.40 7.63 11.79
CA VAL A 178 5.93 8.34 12.95
C VAL A 178 4.84 8.42 14.03
N LYS A 179 5.18 8.07 15.28
CA LYS A 179 4.24 8.12 16.40
C LYS A 179 3.95 9.54 16.88
N ASP A 180 4.96 10.40 16.84
CA ASP A 180 4.84 11.82 17.21
C ASP A 180 4.20 12.61 16.05
N GLU A 181 2.89 12.84 16.16
CA GLU A 181 2.10 13.55 15.13
C GLU A 181 2.58 14.99 14.90
N TYR A 182 3.04 15.67 15.96
CA TYR A 182 3.55 17.03 15.86
C TYR A 182 4.84 17.05 15.02
N MET A 183 5.81 16.20 15.35
CA MET A 183 7.05 16.09 14.60
C MET A 183 6.82 15.60 13.17
N ALA A 184 5.90 14.65 12.97
CA ALA A 184 5.51 14.19 11.64
C ALA A 184 4.94 15.33 10.79
N SER A 185 4.04 16.13 11.36
CA SER A 185 3.44 17.30 10.71
C SER A 185 4.50 18.35 10.36
N ARG A 186 5.44 18.64 11.28
CA ARG A 186 6.56 19.55 11.03
C ARG A 186 7.46 19.08 9.88
N ILE A 187 7.84 17.80 9.87
CA ILE A 187 8.62 17.19 8.79
C ILE A 187 7.91 17.35 7.43
N ILE A 188 6.60 17.04 7.37
CA ILE A 188 5.83 17.14 6.13
C ILE A 188 5.77 18.59 5.64
N LYS A 189 5.46 19.55 6.52
CA LYS A 189 5.38 20.98 6.17
C LYS A 189 6.67 21.51 5.56
N LEU A 190 7.82 21.05 6.04
CA LEU A 190 9.13 21.45 5.49
C LEU A 190 9.38 20.95 4.07
N THR A 191 8.64 19.94 3.60
CA THR A 191 8.75 19.47 2.21
C THR A 191 7.94 20.29 1.21
N GLU A 192 6.92 21.02 1.67
CA GLU A 192 6.01 21.75 0.77
C GLU A 192 6.74 22.74 -0.14
N PRO A 193 7.68 23.58 0.36
CA PRO A 193 8.39 24.52 -0.50
C PRO A 193 9.20 23.82 -1.59
N LEU A 194 9.77 22.64 -1.31
CA LEU A 194 10.60 21.88 -2.27
C LEU A 194 9.82 21.50 -3.54
N THR A 195 8.49 21.47 -3.48
CA THR A 195 7.64 21.13 -4.63
C THR A 195 7.36 22.32 -5.56
N HIS A 196 7.75 23.53 -5.16
CA HIS A 196 7.44 24.77 -5.89
C HIS A 196 8.15 24.82 -7.26
N PRO A 197 7.48 25.27 -8.34
CA PRO A 197 8.05 25.32 -9.70
C PRO A 197 9.35 26.11 -9.83
N ILE A 198 9.57 27.10 -8.95
CA ILE A 198 10.80 27.91 -8.87
C ILE A 198 12.08 27.06 -8.79
N PHE A 199 12.01 25.87 -8.18
CA PHE A 199 13.15 24.96 -8.08
C PHE A 199 13.42 24.20 -9.38
N LYS A 200 12.43 24.08 -10.27
CA LYS A 200 12.59 23.44 -11.58
C LYS A 200 13.02 24.39 -12.68
N ASN A 201 12.62 25.66 -12.61
CA ASN A 201 12.91 26.63 -13.65
C ASN A 201 14.23 27.37 -13.35
N PRO A 202 15.35 27.10 -14.05
CA PRO A 202 16.63 27.74 -13.75
C PRO A 202 16.58 29.26 -13.93
N LYS A 203 15.71 29.75 -14.83
CA LYS A 203 15.60 31.17 -15.20
C LYS A 203 14.73 31.99 -14.26
N GLU A 204 13.92 31.34 -13.43
CA GLU A 204 13.04 32.03 -12.49
C GLU A 204 13.82 32.45 -11.23
N PRO A 205 13.99 33.75 -10.95
CA PRO A 205 14.77 34.20 -9.80
C PRO A 205 14.06 33.90 -8.48
N LEU A 206 14.83 33.70 -7.41
CA LEU A 206 14.27 33.64 -6.05
C LEU A 206 13.70 35.02 -5.68
N THR A 207 12.48 35.02 -5.13
CA THR A 207 11.86 36.25 -4.60
C THR A 207 12.09 36.34 -3.10
N GLU A 208 12.30 37.54 -2.57
CA GLU A 208 12.42 37.77 -1.12
C GLU A 208 11.22 37.20 -0.35
N LYS A 209 9.99 37.37 -0.90
CA LYS A 209 8.77 36.82 -0.31
C LYS A 209 8.83 35.29 -0.15
N PHE A 210 9.44 34.59 -1.11
CA PHE A 210 9.61 33.14 -1.05
C PHE A 210 10.66 32.72 -0.02
N ILE A 211 11.78 33.44 0.03
CA ILE A 211 12.84 33.24 1.03
C ILE A 211 12.26 33.44 2.44
N ASP A 212 11.53 34.55 2.66
CA ASP A 212 10.88 34.86 3.93
C ASP A 212 9.88 33.79 4.37
N LYS A 213 9.12 33.24 3.42
CA LYS A 213 8.20 32.13 3.71
C LYS A 213 8.96 30.92 4.25
N ILE A 214 10.10 30.57 3.66
CA ILE A 214 10.94 29.45 4.13
C ILE A 214 11.54 29.75 5.51
N LEU A 215 12.12 30.94 5.71
CA LEU A 215 12.75 31.31 6.97
C LEU A 215 11.76 31.30 8.15
N ARG A 216 10.55 31.80 7.93
CA ARG A 216 9.44 31.76 8.91
C ARG A 216 9.05 30.33 9.29
N LEU A 217 9.05 29.39 8.35
CA LEU A 217 8.72 27.99 8.63
C LEU A 217 9.76 27.34 9.56
N THR A 218 11.01 27.77 9.48
CA THR A 218 12.14 27.23 10.24
C THR A 218 12.49 28.04 11.49
N GLU A 219 11.71 29.08 11.81
CA GLU A 219 11.90 29.96 12.97
C GLU A 219 13.26 30.68 13.02
N ILE A 220 13.95 30.79 11.87
CA ILE A 220 15.22 31.52 11.74
C ILE A 220 14.93 32.97 11.34
N ARG A 221 15.53 33.93 12.06
CA ARG A 221 15.26 35.36 11.89
C ARG A 221 16.39 36.15 11.21
N ASP A 222 17.63 35.67 11.26
CA ASP A 222 18.80 36.36 10.69
C ASP A 222 19.52 35.50 9.66
N THR A 223 19.40 35.89 8.38
CA THR A 223 20.22 35.38 7.27
C THR A 223 20.44 36.49 6.26
N ASN A 224 21.65 36.59 5.70
CA ASN A 224 21.94 37.50 4.59
C ASN A 224 21.21 36.99 3.34
N LYS A 225 20.09 37.62 2.98
CA LYS A 225 19.19 37.17 1.91
C LYS A 225 19.77 37.36 0.50
N ASN A 226 20.79 38.19 0.35
CA ASN A 226 21.28 38.65 -0.94
C ASN A 226 22.17 37.63 -1.68
N GLU A 227 22.58 36.53 -1.03
CA GLU A 227 23.49 35.53 -1.59
C GLU A 227 22.91 34.09 -1.60
N VAL A 228 21.65 33.93 -1.20
CA VAL A 228 21.04 32.60 -1.06
C VAL A 228 20.70 32.01 -2.43
N THR A 229 21.26 30.84 -2.74
CA THR A 229 20.91 30.09 -3.96
C THR A 229 19.72 29.15 -3.73
N LYS A 230 19.16 28.64 -4.83
CA LYS A 230 18.11 27.60 -4.78
C LYS A 230 18.61 26.34 -4.07
N SER A 231 19.85 25.94 -4.35
CA SER A 231 20.47 24.77 -3.72
C SER A 231 20.60 24.99 -2.21
N ASP A 232 21.01 26.18 -1.77
CA ASP A 232 21.13 26.49 -0.33
C ASP A 232 19.79 26.34 0.40
N LEU A 233 18.70 26.83 -0.20
CA LEU A 233 17.36 26.67 0.38
C LEU A 233 16.91 25.20 0.43
N GLN A 234 17.19 24.42 -0.62
CA GLN A 234 16.85 23.00 -0.65
C GLN A 234 17.64 22.23 0.40
N LEU A 235 18.96 22.45 0.48
CA LEU A 235 19.85 21.85 1.47
C LEU A 235 19.43 22.22 2.89
N PHE A 236 19.08 23.49 3.11
CA PHE A 236 18.59 23.96 4.40
C PHE A 236 17.31 23.24 4.83
N LEU A 237 16.29 23.18 3.96
CA LEU A 237 15.02 22.50 4.25
C LEU A 237 15.23 21.00 4.54
N ILE A 238 16.01 20.31 3.70
CA ILE A 238 16.31 18.89 3.90
C ILE A 238 17.13 18.67 5.18
N GLY A 239 18.07 19.57 5.48
CA GLY A 239 18.85 19.55 6.71
C GLY A 239 17.97 19.68 7.97
N GLN A 240 16.94 20.53 7.95
CA GLN A 240 15.99 20.63 9.07
C GLN A 240 15.15 19.36 9.21
N ILE A 241 14.67 18.78 8.10
CA ILE A 241 13.96 17.49 8.12
C ILE A 241 14.83 16.40 8.72
N ARG A 242 16.11 16.34 8.32
CA ARG A 242 17.09 15.38 8.83
C ARG A 242 17.28 15.52 10.35
N LYS A 243 17.38 16.75 10.88
CA LYS A 243 17.48 17.01 12.34
C LYS A 243 16.27 16.46 13.10
N TYR A 244 15.05 16.70 12.62
CA TYR A 244 13.85 16.10 13.24
C TYR A 244 13.87 14.57 13.17
N ALA A 245 14.35 14.00 12.07
CA ALA A 245 14.49 12.56 11.92
C ALA A 245 15.54 11.95 12.87
N GLU A 246 16.64 12.66 13.18
CA GLU A 246 17.63 12.27 14.19
C GLU A 246 17.02 12.21 15.58
N ILE A 247 16.26 13.25 15.97
CA ILE A 247 15.53 13.29 17.25
C ILE A 247 14.58 12.08 17.37
N LEU A 248 13.88 11.74 16.29
CA LEU A 248 12.97 10.60 16.23
C LEU A 248 13.67 9.24 16.03
N ASN A 249 14.99 9.21 15.83
CA ASN A 249 15.78 8.03 15.47
C ASN A 249 15.22 7.28 14.24
N ARG A 250 14.83 8.03 13.19
CA ARG A 250 14.23 7.52 11.94
C ARG A 250 15.25 7.37 10.82
N LYS A 251 15.91 6.22 10.79
CA LYS A 251 16.97 5.88 9.81
C LYS A 251 16.52 5.92 8.35
N ASP A 252 15.26 5.59 8.08
CA ASP A 252 14.67 5.69 6.74
C ASP A 252 14.57 7.14 6.25
N ILE A 253 14.10 8.06 7.11
CA ILE A 253 14.04 9.49 6.79
C ILE A 253 15.44 10.09 6.67
N ILE A 254 16.35 9.75 7.60
CA ILE A 254 17.74 10.23 7.59
C ILE A 254 18.43 9.83 6.28
N ASN A 255 18.40 8.54 5.93
CA ASN A 255 19.01 8.04 4.69
C ASN A 255 18.41 8.72 3.45
N PHE A 256 17.10 8.99 3.46
CA PHE A 256 16.47 9.67 2.33
C PHE A 256 16.88 11.14 2.23
N CYS A 257 17.08 11.83 3.36
CA CYS A 257 17.64 13.17 3.40
C CYS A 257 19.10 13.20 2.92
N ASP A 258 19.92 12.25 3.35
CA ASP A 258 21.33 12.15 2.95
C ASP A 258 21.47 11.96 1.43
N ILE A 259 20.63 11.10 0.83
CA ILE A 259 20.55 10.95 -0.64
C ILE A 259 20.12 12.27 -1.30
N GLY A 260 19.13 12.97 -0.75
CA GLY A 260 18.66 14.25 -1.28
C GLY A 260 19.74 15.33 -1.28
N ILE A 261 20.44 15.48 -0.14
CA ILE A 261 21.58 16.40 0.03
C ILE A 261 22.67 16.08 -0.99
N ALA A 262 23.13 14.83 -1.03
CA ALA A 262 24.18 14.41 -1.95
C ALA A 262 23.78 14.58 -3.43
N THR A 263 22.50 14.39 -3.76
CA THR A 263 22.00 14.64 -5.13
C THR A 263 22.08 16.12 -5.50
N ILE A 264 21.68 17.03 -4.60
CA ILE A 264 21.76 18.49 -4.81
C ILE A 264 23.24 18.93 -4.95
N GLU A 265 24.12 18.34 -4.15
CA GLU A 265 25.56 18.59 -4.18
C GLU A 265 26.29 17.86 -5.33
N LYS A 266 25.57 17.12 -6.19
CA LYS A 266 26.11 16.33 -7.31
C LYS A 266 27.17 15.30 -6.88
N LYS A 267 27.03 14.73 -5.68
CA LYS A 267 27.88 13.65 -5.16
C LYS A 267 27.32 12.28 -5.57
N PRO A 268 28.19 11.26 -5.71
CA PRO A 268 27.74 9.89 -5.92
C PRO A 268 26.81 9.42 -4.78
N VAL A 269 25.70 8.78 -5.15
CA VAL A 269 24.76 8.18 -4.18
C VAL A 269 24.38 6.77 -4.57
N LYS A 270 24.02 6.00 -3.56
CA LYS A 270 23.45 4.66 -3.70
C LYS A 270 21.93 4.73 -3.55
N ILE A 271 21.21 4.55 -4.66
CA ILE A 271 19.74 4.52 -4.68
C ILE A 271 19.29 3.11 -5.03
N LYS A 272 18.42 2.53 -4.20
CA LYS A 272 17.87 1.19 -4.46
C LYS A 272 16.87 1.18 -5.60
N PHE A 273 16.81 0.04 -6.28
CA PHE A 273 15.79 -0.21 -7.29
C PHE A 273 14.37 -0.22 -6.70
N SER A 274 13.41 0.32 -7.46
CA SER A 274 11.98 0.29 -7.14
C SER A 274 11.19 0.03 -8.41
N ASN A 275 10.39 -1.03 -8.43
CA ASN A 275 9.51 -1.35 -9.56
C ASN A 275 8.60 -0.18 -9.94
N LYS A 276 8.05 0.53 -8.94
CA LYS A 276 7.13 1.65 -9.19
C LYS A 276 7.85 2.82 -9.86
N ALA A 277 9.03 3.20 -9.35
CA ALA A 277 9.82 4.27 -9.94
C ALA A 277 10.29 3.89 -11.35
N PHE A 278 10.80 2.67 -11.53
CA PHE A 278 11.22 2.17 -12.84
C PHE A 278 10.09 2.18 -13.87
N ARG A 279 8.87 1.75 -13.51
CA ARG A 279 7.72 1.79 -14.41
C ARG A 279 7.34 3.22 -14.80
N TYR A 280 7.45 4.16 -13.86
CA TYR A 280 7.22 5.58 -14.16
C TYR A 280 8.27 6.13 -15.13
N ASP A 281 9.55 5.97 -14.79
CA ASP A 281 10.69 6.41 -15.61
C ASP A 281 10.66 5.74 -17.00
N LEU A 282 10.20 4.49 -17.08
CA LEU A 282 10.03 3.75 -18.33
C LEU A 282 8.91 4.33 -19.19
N ASN A 283 7.75 4.64 -18.60
CA ASN A 283 6.66 5.24 -19.35
C ASN A 283 7.06 6.61 -19.91
N GLU A 284 7.81 7.40 -19.15
CA GLU A 284 8.38 8.67 -19.60
C GLU A 284 9.41 8.46 -20.73
N ALA A 285 10.29 7.47 -20.59
CA ALA A 285 11.28 7.14 -21.63
C ALA A 285 10.64 6.66 -22.95
N LEU A 286 9.44 6.06 -22.89
CA LEU A 286 8.68 5.54 -24.04
C LEU A 286 7.57 6.49 -24.52
N GLU A 287 7.42 7.67 -23.91
CA GLU A 287 6.36 8.61 -24.26
C GLU A 287 6.44 9.01 -25.74
N GLY A 288 5.29 8.97 -26.43
CA GLY A 288 5.18 9.28 -27.85
C GLY A 288 5.85 8.29 -28.81
N MET A 289 6.33 7.13 -28.33
CA MET A 289 6.95 6.13 -29.20
C MET A 289 5.92 5.54 -30.19
N PRO A 290 6.21 5.52 -31.51
CA PRO A 290 5.22 5.14 -32.53
C PRO A 290 4.96 3.63 -32.63
N ASP A 291 5.83 2.77 -32.10
CA ASP A 291 5.70 1.31 -32.18
C ASP A 291 4.96 0.76 -30.96
N ASP A 292 3.64 0.70 -31.04
CA ASP A 292 2.79 0.20 -29.96
C ASP A 292 2.98 -1.30 -29.68
N ALA A 293 3.31 -2.10 -30.69
CA ALA A 293 3.57 -3.53 -30.51
C ALA A 293 4.81 -3.75 -29.63
N LEU A 294 5.87 -2.97 -29.85
CA LEU A 294 7.06 -3.00 -29.00
C LEU A 294 6.77 -2.47 -27.59
N ARG A 295 5.92 -1.43 -27.44
CA ARG A 295 5.49 -0.93 -26.11
C ARG A 295 4.75 -1.99 -25.32
N GLU A 296 3.79 -2.68 -25.94
CA GLU A 296 3.05 -3.76 -25.29
C GLU A 296 3.95 -4.94 -24.93
N LYS A 297 4.90 -5.29 -25.80
CA LYS A 297 5.93 -6.30 -25.49
C LYS A 297 6.74 -5.89 -24.26
N ILE A 298 7.25 -4.66 -24.20
CA ILE A 298 7.97 -4.14 -23.03
C ILE A 298 7.09 -4.19 -21.77
N SER A 299 5.85 -3.72 -21.87
CA SER A 299 4.87 -3.73 -20.78
C SER A 299 4.66 -5.13 -20.22
N SER A 300 4.47 -6.13 -21.09
CA SER A 300 4.31 -7.55 -20.69
C SER A 300 5.53 -8.11 -19.97
N ILE A 301 6.76 -7.75 -20.39
CA ILE A 301 8.00 -8.16 -19.73
C ILE A 301 8.10 -7.53 -18.34
N VAL A 302 7.80 -6.23 -18.23
CA VAL A 302 7.85 -5.46 -16.98
C VAL A 302 6.80 -5.91 -15.97
N LYS A 303 5.67 -6.45 -16.42
CA LYS A 303 4.65 -7.08 -15.56
C LYS A 303 5.18 -8.31 -14.82
N ARG A 304 6.24 -8.97 -15.32
CA ARG A 304 6.87 -10.13 -14.67
C ARG A 304 7.84 -9.77 -13.54
N LEU A 305 8.21 -8.50 -13.36
CA LEU A 305 9.12 -8.09 -12.30
C LEU A 305 8.57 -8.47 -10.92
N PRO A 306 9.36 -9.14 -10.05
CA PRO A 306 8.91 -9.53 -8.72
C PRO A 306 8.64 -8.30 -7.86
N ASP A 307 7.52 -8.30 -7.13
CA ASP A 307 7.20 -7.27 -6.15
C ASP A 307 6.85 -7.89 -4.78
N SER A 308 6.63 -7.07 -3.76
CA SER A 308 6.41 -7.56 -2.39
C SER A 308 5.18 -8.46 -2.23
N ARG A 309 4.27 -8.48 -3.20
CA ARG A 309 3.08 -9.35 -3.23
C ARG A 309 3.36 -10.72 -3.84
N THR A 310 4.42 -10.84 -4.65
CA THR A 310 4.76 -12.07 -5.38
C THR A 310 6.07 -12.70 -4.93
N SER A 311 6.91 -11.95 -4.22
CA SER A 311 8.24 -12.38 -3.76
C SER A 311 8.50 -11.94 -2.33
N VAL A 312 8.78 -12.90 -1.45
CA VAL A 312 9.24 -12.64 -0.08
C VAL A 312 10.54 -11.83 -0.06
N ASN A 313 11.40 -12.06 -1.06
CA ASN A 313 12.68 -11.38 -1.18
C ASN A 313 12.45 -9.89 -1.48
N ALA A 314 11.50 -9.58 -2.38
CA ALA A 314 11.06 -8.20 -2.63
C ALA A 314 10.44 -7.56 -1.38
N PHE A 315 9.67 -8.30 -0.58
CA PHE A 315 9.15 -7.79 0.70
C PHE A 315 10.28 -7.44 1.68
N ILE A 316 11.25 -8.33 1.89
CA ILE A 316 12.37 -8.09 2.81
C ILE A 316 13.23 -6.91 2.32
N THR A 317 13.59 -6.88 1.04
CA THR A 317 14.41 -5.81 0.43
C THR A 317 13.75 -4.45 0.53
N LYS A 318 12.42 -4.37 0.32
CA LYS A 318 11.63 -3.13 0.47
C LYS A 318 11.72 -2.55 1.88
N HIS A 319 11.81 -3.41 2.90
CA HIS A 319 11.68 -3.01 4.30
C HIS A 319 13.00 -2.93 5.08
N GLU A 320 14.16 -3.02 4.42
CA GLU A 320 15.48 -2.98 5.10
C GLU A 320 15.63 -1.85 6.12
N LEU A 321 15.19 -0.63 5.76
CA LEU A 321 15.30 0.56 6.58
C LEU A 321 14.01 0.91 7.33
N ALA A 322 12.96 0.10 7.16
CA ALA A 322 11.64 0.39 7.73
C ALA A 322 11.63 0.16 9.24
N ALA A 323 10.84 0.98 9.95
CA ALA A 323 10.57 0.76 11.36
C ALA A 323 9.75 -0.51 11.59
N SER A 324 9.91 -1.15 12.76
CA SER A 324 9.23 -2.41 13.09
C SER A 324 7.70 -2.32 12.98
N ASP A 325 7.10 -1.20 13.41
CA ASP A 325 5.65 -0.97 13.28
C ASP A 325 5.18 -0.96 11.82
N ALA A 326 5.99 -0.39 10.92
CA ALA A 326 5.69 -0.37 9.49
C ALA A 326 5.77 -1.79 8.91
N ILE A 327 6.80 -2.56 9.28
CA ILE A 327 6.98 -3.95 8.84
C ILE A 327 5.80 -4.82 9.29
N GLY A 328 5.44 -4.76 10.58
CA GLY A 328 4.33 -5.53 11.14
C GLY A 328 2.99 -5.18 10.51
N TYR A 329 2.73 -3.88 10.27
CA TYR A 329 1.53 -3.44 9.58
C TYR A 329 1.50 -3.90 8.12
N ASP A 330 2.57 -3.69 7.35
CA ASP A 330 2.63 -4.07 5.93
C ASP A 330 2.56 -5.59 5.70
N LEU A 331 2.86 -6.41 6.72
CA LEU A 331 2.63 -7.85 6.68
C LEU A 331 1.12 -8.20 6.71
N LEU A 332 0.32 -7.47 7.51
CA LEU A 332 -1.12 -7.71 7.65
C LEU A 332 -1.95 -7.01 6.58
N ARG A 333 -1.50 -5.81 6.20
CA ARG A 333 -2.21 -4.85 5.33
C ARG A 333 -2.83 -5.48 4.07
N PRO A 334 -2.12 -6.33 3.31
CA PRO A 334 -2.70 -6.99 2.12
C PRO A 334 -4.01 -7.73 2.38
N SER A 335 -4.20 -8.22 3.61
CA SER A 335 -5.36 -9.02 4.04
C SER A 335 -6.46 -8.16 4.69
N ILE A 336 -6.20 -6.86 4.93
CA ILE A 336 -7.16 -5.97 5.58
C ILE A 336 -8.38 -5.77 4.67
N VAL A 337 -9.57 -5.80 5.27
CA VAL A 337 -10.83 -5.58 4.58
C VAL A 337 -10.90 -4.16 4.00
N THR A 338 -11.38 -4.09 2.77
CA THR A 338 -11.71 -2.86 2.06
C THR A 338 -13.11 -2.95 1.47
N ILE A 339 -13.67 -1.81 1.07
CA ILE A 339 -14.91 -1.74 0.32
C ILE A 339 -14.57 -1.72 -1.16
N GLU A 340 -15.13 -2.69 -1.87
CA GLU A 340 -15.06 -2.83 -3.31
C GLU A 340 -16.31 -2.22 -3.93
N HIS A 341 -16.15 -1.26 -4.84
CA HIS A 341 -17.25 -0.84 -5.72
C HIS A 341 -17.35 -1.85 -6.86
N MET A 342 -18.41 -2.67 -6.87
CA MET A 342 -18.59 -3.68 -7.91
C MET A 342 -18.70 -3.02 -9.29
N HIS A 343 -19.58 -2.03 -9.44
CA HIS A 343 -19.50 -1.06 -10.52
C HIS A 343 -18.58 0.10 -10.09
N PRO A 344 -17.43 0.33 -10.76
CA PRO A 344 -16.42 1.28 -10.31
C PRO A 344 -16.92 2.73 -10.20
N LYS A 345 -16.44 3.47 -9.19
CA LYS A 345 -16.77 4.90 -9.03
C LYS A 345 -16.31 5.75 -10.22
N SER A 346 -15.19 5.40 -10.85
CA SER A 346 -14.69 6.06 -12.07
C SER A 346 -15.65 5.94 -13.26
N GLN A 347 -16.60 5.02 -13.21
CA GLN A 347 -17.62 4.77 -14.22
C GLN A 347 -19.03 5.20 -13.75
N ASN A 348 -19.12 6.05 -12.72
CA ASN A 348 -20.36 6.48 -12.06
C ASN A 348 -21.03 5.40 -11.19
N GLY A 349 -20.24 4.48 -10.64
CA GLY A 349 -20.63 3.58 -9.55
C GLY A 349 -21.33 4.28 -8.38
N ALA A 350 -22.51 3.78 -8.01
CA ALA A 350 -23.26 4.30 -6.87
C ALA A 350 -22.52 4.04 -5.55
N ASN A 351 -22.64 4.97 -4.59
CA ASN A 351 -22.10 4.84 -3.24
C ASN A 351 -23.11 4.19 -2.29
N GLU A 352 -23.71 3.10 -2.73
CA GLU A 352 -24.80 2.42 -2.05
C GLU A 352 -24.39 1.02 -1.65
N LEU A 353 -24.97 0.52 -0.55
CA LEU A 353 -24.65 -0.82 -0.04
C LEU A 353 -24.80 -1.90 -1.12
N TRP A 354 -25.81 -1.79 -1.99
CA TRP A 354 -26.03 -2.75 -3.06
C TRP A 354 -24.94 -2.78 -4.15
N ASN A 355 -24.07 -1.77 -4.22
CA ASN A 355 -22.93 -1.73 -5.14
C ASN A 355 -21.61 -2.13 -4.44
N TYR A 356 -21.64 -2.50 -3.16
CA TYR A 356 -20.45 -2.85 -2.40
C TYR A 356 -20.23 -4.35 -2.30
N ALA A 357 -18.96 -4.74 -2.37
CA ALA A 357 -18.47 -6.02 -1.89
C ALA A 357 -17.34 -5.80 -0.88
N LEU A 358 -17.00 -6.85 -0.12
CA LEU A 358 -15.83 -6.86 0.74
C LEU A 358 -14.70 -7.63 0.04
N SER A 359 -13.57 -6.94 -0.12
CA SER A 359 -12.35 -7.50 -0.71
C SER A 359 -11.16 -7.18 0.20
N CYS A 360 -10.13 -8.03 0.15
CA CYS A 360 -8.88 -7.69 0.82
C CYS A 360 -8.20 -6.55 0.04
N GLU A 361 -7.42 -5.72 0.74
CA GLU A 361 -6.76 -4.57 0.15
C GLU A 361 -5.89 -4.97 -1.06
N ARG A 362 -5.25 -6.15 -1.01
CA ARG A 362 -4.46 -6.67 -2.12
C ARG A 362 -5.28 -6.85 -3.39
N ASP A 363 -6.41 -7.54 -3.31
CA ASP A 363 -7.21 -7.85 -4.50
C ASP A 363 -7.93 -6.59 -5.03
N ASN A 364 -8.42 -5.72 -4.14
CA ASN A 364 -9.00 -4.43 -4.52
C ASN A 364 -7.98 -3.56 -5.28
N ASN A 365 -6.78 -3.40 -4.72
CA ASN A 365 -5.71 -2.64 -5.38
C ASN A 365 -5.24 -3.29 -6.70
N ASN A 366 -5.31 -4.62 -6.80
CA ASN A 366 -4.96 -5.32 -8.04
C ASN A 366 -6.02 -5.14 -9.13
N ARG A 367 -7.30 -5.08 -8.77
CA ARG A 367 -8.37 -4.75 -9.72
C ARG A 367 -8.24 -3.30 -10.19
N SER A 368 -8.05 -2.36 -9.26
CA SER A 368 -8.03 -0.92 -9.56
C SER A 368 -9.32 -0.53 -10.31
N ASP A 369 -9.18 -0.10 -11.55
CA ASP A 369 -10.21 0.34 -12.49
C ASP A 369 -10.47 -0.69 -13.60
N SER A 370 -9.83 -1.86 -13.52
CA SER A 370 -10.03 -2.96 -14.47
C SER A 370 -11.46 -3.50 -14.38
N TYR A 371 -12.02 -3.88 -15.53
CA TYR A 371 -13.34 -4.51 -15.61
C TYR A 371 -13.37 -5.78 -14.74
N MET A 372 -14.43 -5.93 -13.93
CA MET A 372 -14.56 -7.06 -13.01
C MET A 372 -14.53 -8.39 -13.77
N LYS A 373 -15.20 -8.47 -14.92
CA LYS A 373 -15.24 -9.65 -15.79
C LYS A 373 -13.85 -10.20 -16.12
N ASP A 374 -12.88 -9.34 -16.39
CA ASP A 374 -11.52 -9.78 -16.73
C ASP A 374 -10.74 -10.19 -15.49
N PHE A 375 -10.84 -9.39 -14.42
CA PHE A 375 -10.13 -9.63 -13.18
C PHE A 375 -10.59 -10.91 -12.49
N ILE A 376 -11.90 -11.17 -12.48
CA ILE A 376 -12.49 -12.28 -11.73
C ILE A 376 -12.17 -13.65 -12.33
N ASN A 377 -11.80 -13.71 -13.62
CA ASN A 377 -11.47 -14.96 -14.31
C ASN A 377 -10.24 -15.68 -13.74
N ALA A 378 -9.36 -14.96 -13.05
CA ALA A 378 -8.24 -15.56 -12.33
C ALA A 378 -8.66 -16.29 -11.04
N PHE A 379 -9.92 -16.18 -10.61
CA PHE A 379 -10.40 -16.72 -9.34
C PHE A 379 -11.48 -17.80 -9.53
N PRO A 380 -11.46 -18.88 -8.73
CA PRO A 380 -12.50 -19.91 -8.71
C PRO A 380 -13.88 -19.32 -8.39
N LYS A 381 -14.95 -19.87 -9.01
CA LYS A 381 -16.33 -19.41 -8.80
C LYS A 381 -16.83 -19.66 -7.37
N GLU A 382 -16.29 -20.70 -6.74
CA GLU A 382 -16.63 -21.16 -5.39
C GLU A 382 -16.32 -20.09 -4.34
N ASN A 383 -15.29 -19.26 -4.58
CA ASN A 383 -14.94 -18.15 -3.68
C ASN A 383 -16.08 -17.11 -3.61
N GLN A 384 -16.66 -16.76 -4.76
CA GLN A 384 -17.76 -15.81 -4.80
C GLN A 384 -19.06 -16.43 -4.27
N GLN A 385 -19.33 -17.70 -4.57
CA GLN A 385 -20.48 -18.39 -3.99
C GLN A 385 -20.39 -18.41 -2.45
N ARG A 386 -19.21 -18.71 -1.90
CA ARG A 386 -18.95 -18.65 -0.46
C ARG A 386 -19.19 -17.24 0.09
N TYR A 387 -18.63 -16.23 -0.56
CA TYR A 387 -18.81 -14.83 -0.18
C TYR A 387 -20.31 -14.46 -0.11
N PHE A 388 -21.07 -14.74 -1.17
CA PHE A 388 -22.50 -14.43 -1.18
C PHE A 388 -23.29 -15.25 -0.16
N ASN A 389 -22.92 -16.50 0.12
CA ASN A 389 -23.51 -17.27 1.21
C ASN A 389 -23.34 -16.56 2.57
N GLU A 390 -22.16 -16.01 2.84
CA GLU A 390 -21.88 -15.24 4.06
C GLU A 390 -22.70 -13.94 4.12
N ILE A 391 -22.90 -13.26 2.99
CA ILE A 391 -23.79 -12.09 2.89
C ILE A 391 -25.25 -12.47 3.13
N PHE A 392 -25.72 -13.59 2.58
CA PHE A 392 -27.09 -14.04 2.77
C PHE A 392 -27.39 -14.40 4.22
N GLU A 393 -26.42 -14.92 4.97
CA GLU A 393 -26.58 -15.12 6.41
C GLU A 393 -26.87 -13.81 7.15
N GLU A 394 -26.27 -12.69 6.73
CA GLU A 394 -26.58 -11.37 7.30
C GLU A 394 -27.96 -10.87 6.87
N VAL A 395 -28.45 -11.26 5.69
CA VAL A 395 -29.85 -11.04 5.30
C VAL A 395 -30.80 -11.82 6.22
N PHE A 396 -30.51 -13.09 6.53
CA PHE A 396 -31.36 -13.91 7.42
C PHE A 396 -31.41 -13.39 8.85
N LYS A 397 -30.33 -12.76 9.32
CA LYS A 397 -30.30 -12.08 10.62
C LYS A 397 -31.03 -10.74 10.62
N GLY A 398 -31.49 -10.26 9.47
CA GLY A 398 -32.13 -8.94 9.34
C GLY A 398 -31.14 -7.77 9.30
N ASN A 399 -29.83 -8.04 9.20
CA ASN A 399 -28.79 -7.01 9.16
C ASN A 399 -28.68 -6.34 7.78
N ILE A 400 -29.06 -7.07 6.71
CA ILE A 400 -29.10 -6.57 5.32
C ILE A 400 -30.50 -6.79 4.74
N PRO A 401 -31.16 -5.77 4.17
CA PRO A 401 -32.45 -5.96 3.50
C PRO A 401 -32.36 -6.93 2.32
N LYS A 402 -33.40 -7.74 2.14
CA LYS A 402 -33.47 -8.75 1.06
C LYS A 402 -33.29 -8.11 -0.32
N GLU A 403 -33.95 -6.98 -0.55
CA GLU A 403 -33.94 -6.22 -1.80
C GLU A 403 -32.53 -5.71 -2.11
N THR A 404 -31.79 -5.28 -1.08
CA THR A 404 -30.39 -4.84 -1.21
C THR A 404 -29.51 -5.99 -1.69
N ALA A 405 -29.63 -7.18 -1.07
CA ALA A 405 -28.85 -8.35 -1.48
C ALA A 405 -29.21 -8.83 -2.90
N GLN A 406 -30.48 -8.74 -3.31
CA GLN A 406 -30.89 -9.02 -4.70
C GLN A 406 -30.26 -8.04 -5.69
N ARG A 407 -30.19 -6.75 -5.35
CA ARG A 407 -29.49 -5.75 -6.17
C ARG A 407 -27.99 -6.00 -6.22
N MET A 408 -27.36 -6.41 -5.10
CA MET A 408 -25.95 -6.80 -5.08
C MET A 408 -25.66 -7.90 -6.11
N LEU A 409 -26.46 -8.98 -6.11
CA LEU A 409 -26.31 -10.07 -7.07
C LEU A 409 -26.50 -9.60 -8.51
N LYS A 410 -27.47 -8.72 -8.76
CA LYS A 410 -27.71 -8.17 -10.10
C LYS A 410 -26.53 -7.36 -10.60
N VAL A 411 -26.00 -6.45 -9.78
CA VAL A 411 -24.81 -5.66 -10.15
C VAL A 411 -23.62 -6.56 -10.36
N PHE A 412 -23.39 -7.48 -9.44
CA PHE A 412 -22.29 -8.43 -9.55
C PHE A 412 -22.39 -9.26 -10.83
N PHE A 413 -23.58 -9.74 -11.20
CA PHE A 413 -23.80 -10.45 -12.46
C PHE A 413 -23.50 -9.57 -13.68
N ASN A 414 -23.98 -8.32 -13.69
CA ASN A 414 -23.73 -7.39 -14.78
C ASN A 414 -22.23 -7.10 -14.98
N GLU A 415 -21.48 -6.95 -13.89
CA GLU A 415 -20.06 -6.60 -13.92
C GLU A 415 -19.14 -7.81 -14.16
N SER A 416 -19.50 -8.98 -13.66
CA SER A 416 -18.66 -10.18 -13.69
C SER A 416 -19.07 -11.23 -14.72
N GLY A 417 -20.32 -11.21 -15.18
CA GLY A 417 -20.95 -12.30 -15.94
C GLY A 417 -21.18 -13.58 -15.15
N ARG A 418 -20.99 -13.59 -13.82
CA ARG A 418 -21.19 -14.77 -12.96
C ARG A 418 -22.50 -14.65 -12.20
N GLN A 419 -23.34 -15.68 -12.32
CA GLN A 419 -24.60 -15.77 -11.60
C GLN A 419 -24.42 -16.63 -10.35
N PHE A 420 -24.97 -16.14 -9.23
CA PHE A 420 -25.03 -16.86 -7.98
C PHE A 420 -26.44 -16.77 -7.42
N GLU A 421 -26.96 -17.89 -6.96
CA GLU A 421 -28.26 -17.96 -6.32
C GLU A 421 -28.12 -18.34 -4.87
N SER A 422 -28.97 -17.76 -4.02
CA SER A 422 -29.19 -18.31 -2.69
C SER A 422 -30.35 -19.31 -2.77
N PRO A 423 -30.15 -20.58 -2.39
CA PRO A 423 -31.27 -21.51 -2.17
C PRO A 423 -32.32 -20.93 -1.19
N LYS A 424 -31.89 -20.04 -0.29
CA LYS A 424 -32.69 -19.48 0.79
C LYS A 424 -33.31 -18.11 0.47
N LEU A 425 -32.96 -17.44 -0.63
CA LEU A 425 -33.61 -16.19 -1.08
C LEU A 425 -34.76 -16.42 -2.07
N LYS A 426 -35.00 -17.67 -2.49
CA LYS A 426 -36.11 -18.03 -3.39
C LYS A 426 -37.41 -17.43 -2.85
N SER A 427 -37.98 -16.48 -3.60
CA SER A 427 -39.36 -16.07 -3.40
C SER A 427 -40.23 -17.29 -3.68
N LYS A 428 -41.04 -17.75 -2.72
CA LYS A 428 -42.26 -18.46 -3.11
C LYS A 428 -43.03 -17.48 -4.00
N PRO A 429 -43.40 -17.84 -5.23
CA PRO A 429 -44.30 -17.00 -5.99
C PRO A 429 -45.59 -16.91 -5.17
N LYS A 430 -46.02 -15.68 -4.83
CA LYS A 430 -47.40 -15.48 -4.43
C LYS A 430 -48.22 -15.83 -5.67
N LYS A 431 -48.85 -17.01 -5.66
CA LYS A 431 -50.03 -17.25 -6.49
C LYS A 431 -51.04 -16.20 -6.05
N ASN A 432 -51.19 -15.13 -6.82
CA ASN A 432 -52.39 -14.33 -6.74
C ASN A 432 -53.51 -15.24 -7.27
N TYR A 433 -54.33 -15.75 -6.36
CA TYR A 433 -55.66 -16.21 -6.71
C TYR A 433 -56.55 -14.98 -6.74
N TYR A 434 -57.16 -14.79 -7.91
CA TYR A 434 -58.14 -13.77 -8.31
C TYR A 434 -57.61 -12.37 -8.54
#